data_AF-A0A914MJA6-F1
#
_entry.id   AF-A0A914MJA6-F1
#
_cell.length_a   1.000
_cell.length_b   1.000
_cell.length_c   1.000
_cell.angle_alpha   90.00
_cell.angle_beta   90.00
_cell.angle_gamma   90.00
#
_symmetry.space_group_name_H-M   'P 1'
#
loop_
_entity.id
_entity.type
_entity.pdbx_description
1 polymer ?
#
loop_
_entity_poly.entity_id
_entity_poly.type
_entity_poly.pdbx_seq_one_letter_code
_entity_poly.pdbx_strand_id
1 'polypeptide(L)'
;MDRLTFDAIRLATELSETELIKTLLSLVAFPKTRHQLILCDSPQPILPKSFGKTTQFWINQQFCLIKNDKPQTRGKLNLIGRLQLNQEQGVEQEHEEILQLRKFRVQEAVVKINENKKTFYSELVDVLKNMFLPSRKLIKEQIEWLIEQKFLGRDPVDMNTFVYIT
;
A
#
# COMPACT_ATOMS: atom_id res chain seq x y z
N MET A 1 11.54 24.34 30.65
CA MET A 1 11.88 23.66 29.37
C MET A 1 10.58 23.17 28.81
N ASP A 2 10.19 23.69 27.66
CA ASP A 2 8.87 23.41 27.09
C ASP A 2 8.85 21.98 26.55
N ARG A 3 7.93 21.18 27.09
CA ARG A 3 7.67 19.81 26.67
C ARG A 3 6.28 19.78 26.05
N LEU A 4 6.14 19.07 24.94
CA LEU A 4 4.86 18.90 24.27
C LEU A 4 4.40 17.46 24.40
N THR A 5 3.13 17.26 24.70
CA THR A 5 2.54 15.92 24.71
C THR A 5 2.31 15.43 23.29
N PHE A 6 2.24 14.10 23.11
CA PHE A 6 1.86 13.49 21.84
C PHE A 6 0.57 14.09 21.28
N ASP A 7 -0.45 14.26 22.15
CA ASP A 7 -1.75 14.81 21.75
C ASP A 7 -1.66 16.28 21.31
N ALA A 8 -0.86 17.10 21.98
CA ALA A 8 -0.62 18.48 21.58
C ALA A 8 0.09 18.57 20.22
N ILE A 9 1.09 17.72 19.98
CA ILE A 9 1.79 17.66 18.68
C ILE A 9 0.84 17.17 17.57
N ARG A 10 -0.02 16.21 17.87
CA ARG A 10 -1.03 15.72 16.94
C ARG A 10 -2.00 16.83 16.54
N LEU A 11 -2.54 17.56 17.51
CA LEU A 11 -3.45 18.68 17.26
C LEU A 11 -2.77 19.79 16.44
N ALA A 12 -1.48 20.06 16.70
CA ALA A 12 -0.75 21.12 16.01
C ALA A 12 -0.30 20.75 14.59
N THR A 13 -0.03 19.46 14.32
CA THR A 13 0.46 18.99 13.01
C THR A 13 -0.63 18.45 12.11
N GLU A 14 -1.82 18.17 12.64
CA GLU A 14 -2.96 17.55 11.94
C GLU A 14 -2.63 16.20 11.26
N LEU A 15 -1.50 15.58 11.62
CA LEU A 15 -1.10 14.28 11.12
C LEU A 15 -2.00 13.18 11.69
N SER A 16 -2.21 12.13 10.90
CA SER A 16 -2.81 10.90 11.43
C SER A 16 -1.91 10.30 12.51
N GLU A 17 -2.50 9.57 13.45
CA GLU A 17 -1.76 8.98 14.57
C GLU A 17 -0.64 8.05 14.07
N THR A 18 -0.91 7.26 13.04
CA THR A 18 0.06 6.37 12.39
C THR A 18 1.25 7.13 11.83
N GLU A 19 1.01 8.23 11.11
CA GLU A 19 2.07 9.04 10.50
C GLU A 19 2.88 9.79 11.54
N LEU A 20 2.21 10.33 12.56
CA LEU A 20 2.86 11.04 13.65
C LEU A 20 3.78 10.10 14.43
N ILE A 21 3.34 8.88 14.74
CA ILE A 21 4.17 7.86 15.40
C ILE A 21 5.41 7.55 14.56
N LYS A 22 5.23 7.27 13.25
CA LYS A 22 6.35 6.99 12.33
C LYS A 22 7.35 8.17 12.32
N THR A 23 6.83 9.39 12.23
CA THR A 23 7.63 10.62 12.20
C THR A 23 8.39 10.85 13.50
N LEU A 24 7.71 10.85 14.66
CA LEU A 24 8.36 11.06 15.95
C LEU A 24 9.39 9.99 16.25
N LEU A 25 9.11 8.72 15.93
CA LEU A 25 10.07 7.62 16.09
C LEU A 25 11.37 7.89 15.31
N SER A 26 11.28 8.44 14.10
CA SER A 26 12.46 8.78 13.30
C SER A 26 13.29 9.93 13.88
N LEU A 27 12.71 10.76 14.76
CA LEU A 27 13.38 11.91 15.38
C LEU A 27 13.96 11.59 16.76
N VAL A 28 13.33 10.65 17.48
CA VAL A 28 13.77 10.20 18.82
C VAL A 28 14.65 8.96 18.80
N ALA A 29 14.62 8.18 17.72
CA ALA A 29 15.34 6.91 17.60
C ALA A 29 15.94 6.72 16.19
N PHE A 30 16.57 7.77 15.64
CA PHE A 30 17.25 7.71 14.35
C PHE A 30 18.52 6.83 14.44
N PRO A 31 18.62 5.73 13.66
CA PRO A 31 19.69 4.74 13.84
C PRO A 31 21.10 5.24 13.51
N LYS A 32 21.23 6.26 12.65
CA LYS A 32 22.54 6.73 12.15
C LYS A 32 23.15 7.85 12.99
N THR A 33 22.50 8.28 14.06
CA THR A 33 22.99 9.34 14.94
C THR A 33 23.24 8.84 16.35
N ARG A 34 24.37 9.26 16.94
CA ARG A 34 24.66 8.98 18.36
C ARG A 34 23.79 9.83 19.29
N HIS A 35 23.50 11.07 18.90
CA HIS A 35 22.61 11.97 19.63
C HIS A 35 21.32 12.16 18.84
N GLN A 36 20.18 11.97 19.49
CA GLN A 36 18.86 12.13 18.90
C GLN A 36 18.44 13.60 18.93
N LEU A 37 17.71 14.04 17.91
CA LEU A 37 17.28 15.45 17.79
C LEU A 37 16.19 15.79 18.81
N ILE A 38 15.24 14.87 18.97
CA ILE A 38 14.15 14.97 19.94
C ILE A 38 14.36 13.88 20.99
N LEU A 39 14.01 14.20 22.24
CA LEU A 39 13.96 13.24 23.35
C LEU A 39 12.52 13.07 23.80
N CYS A 40 12.22 11.93 24.42
CA CYS A 40 10.93 11.67 25.02
C CYS A 40 11.06 10.92 26.34
N ASP A 41 9.98 10.91 27.13
CA ASP A 41 9.89 10.23 28.42
C ASP A 41 9.48 8.74 28.33
N SER A 42 9.28 8.23 27.11
CA SER A 42 9.01 6.82 26.84
C SER A 42 10.17 5.90 27.30
N PRO A 43 9.87 4.69 27.82
CA PRO A 43 10.90 3.70 28.17
C PRO A 43 11.70 3.23 26.95
N GLN A 44 12.95 2.84 27.21
CA GLN A 44 13.83 2.20 26.21
C GLN A 44 13.60 0.68 26.19
N PRO A 45 13.62 0.02 25.01
CA PRO A 45 13.79 0.60 23.68
C PRO A 45 12.51 1.32 23.20
N ILE A 46 12.69 2.44 22.49
CA ILE A 46 11.57 3.17 21.90
C ILE A 46 11.07 2.40 20.66
N LEU A 47 9.83 1.95 20.71
CA LEU A 47 9.13 1.25 19.64
C LEU A 47 7.93 2.10 19.18
N PRO A 48 7.34 1.83 18.00
CA PRO A 48 6.14 2.55 17.55
C PRO A 48 4.98 2.53 18.57
N LYS A 49 4.86 1.45 19.35
CA LYS A 49 3.82 1.29 20.38
C LYS A 49 4.15 1.97 21.70
N SER A 50 5.33 2.57 21.85
CA SER A 50 5.79 3.14 23.11
C SER A 50 5.22 4.53 23.39
N PHE A 51 4.59 5.17 22.40
CA PHE A 51 3.98 6.49 22.56
C PHE A 51 2.52 6.38 22.98
N GLY A 52 2.16 7.09 24.05
CA GLY A 52 0.78 7.34 24.45
C GLY A 52 0.44 8.82 24.35
N LYS A 53 -0.84 9.18 24.51
CA LYS A 53 -1.33 10.57 24.39
C LYS A 53 -0.59 11.57 25.29
N THR A 54 -0.18 11.12 26.47
CA THR A 54 0.51 11.92 27.48
C THR A 54 2.04 11.89 27.37
N THR A 55 2.61 11.06 26.47
CA THR A 55 4.06 10.99 26.25
C THR A 55 4.59 12.38 25.90
N GLN A 56 5.62 12.81 26.61
CA GLN A 56 6.21 14.13 26.46
C GLN A 56 7.43 14.08 25.56
N PHE A 57 7.53 15.05 24.66
CA PHE A 57 8.63 15.23 23.73
C PHE A 57 9.26 16.61 23.93
N TRP A 58 10.58 16.69 23.76
CA TRP A 58 11.32 17.95 23.84
C TRP A 58 12.57 17.94 22.97
N ILE A 59 13.05 19.14 22.63
CA ILE A 59 14.26 19.32 21.82
C ILE A 59 15.49 18.94 22.65
N ASN A 60 16.39 18.14 22.07
CA ASN A 60 17.70 17.88 22.65
C ASN A 60 18.64 19.08 22.45
N GLN A 61 18.76 19.94 23.46
CA GLN A 61 19.66 21.10 23.42
C GLN A 61 21.16 20.71 23.35
N GLN A 62 21.49 19.46 23.65
CA GLN A 62 22.85 18.92 23.55
C GLN A 62 23.08 18.17 22.23
N PHE A 63 22.14 18.24 21.29
CA PHE A 63 22.29 17.62 19.98
C PHE A 63 23.51 18.20 19.25
N CYS A 64 24.40 17.31 18.82
CA CYS A 64 25.50 17.64 17.93
C CYS A 64 25.80 16.47 17.00
N LEU A 65 26.28 16.80 15.79
CA LEU A 65 26.76 15.80 14.86
C LEU A 65 28.14 15.33 15.29
N ILE A 66 28.39 14.03 15.20
CA ILE A 66 29.70 13.46 15.49
C ILE A 66 30.32 13.01 14.17
N LYS A 67 31.52 13.52 13.88
CA LYS A 67 32.34 13.10 12.74
C LYS A 67 33.72 12.74 13.25
N ASN A 68 34.20 11.53 12.96
CA ASN A 68 35.48 11.00 13.47
C ASN A 68 35.61 11.17 15.00
N ASP A 69 34.56 10.78 15.73
CA ASP A 69 34.48 10.88 17.20
C ASP A 69 34.57 12.30 17.79
N LYS A 70 34.48 13.35 16.95
CA LYS A 70 34.53 14.74 17.38
C LYS A 70 33.18 15.44 17.17
N PRO A 71 32.67 16.17 18.19
CA PRO A 71 31.45 16.95 18.05
C PRO A 71 31.68 18.09 17.04
N GLN A 72 30.71 18.27 16.15
CA GLN A 72 30.73 19.32 15.13
C GLN A 72 29.81 20.46 15.57
N THR A 73 30.29 21.70 15.45
CA THR A 73 29.51 22.92 15.74
C THR A 73 28.47 23.21 14.66
N ARG A 74 28.70 22.74 13.43
CA ARG A 74 27.81 22.89 12.28
C ARG A 74 27.82 21.63 11.43
N GLY A 75 26.73 21.43 10.69
CA GLY A 75 26.68 20.40 9.65
C GLY A 75 25.28 20.22 9.10
N LYS A 76 25.13 19.23 8.21
CA LYS A 76 23.88 18.86 7.57
C LYS A 76 23.60 17.40 7.85
N LEU A 77 22.36 17.10 8.24
CA LEU A 77 21.88 15.74 8.48
C LEU A 77 20.58 15.54 7.71
N ASN A 78 20.47 14.39 7.04
CA ASN A 78 19.22 13.97 6.42
C ASN A 78 18.50 12.98 7.35
N LEU A 79 17.30 13.36 7.80
CA LEU A 79 16.45 12.57 8.70
C LEU A 79 15.29 11.87 7.98
N ILE A 80 15.12 12.07 6.67
CA ILE A 80 13.97 11.52 5.92
C ILE A 80 14.02 9.98 5.87
N GLY A 81 15.20 9.36 5.85
CA GLY A 81 15.35 7.90 5.96
C GLY A 81 14.44 7.10 5.02
N ARG A 82 13.65 6.17 5.58
CA ARG A 82 12.59 5.39 4.92
C ARG A 82 11.18 5.87 5.30
N LEU A 83 11.03 7.14 5.68
CA LEU A 83 9.77 7.71 6.14
C LEU A 83 8.83 7.94 4.96
N GLN A 84 8.36 6.87 4.33
CA GLN A 84 7.37 6.92 3.27
C GLN A 84 6.00 6.71 3.91
N LEU A 85 5.39 7.82 4.31
CA LEU A 85 4.13 7.83 5.06
C LEU A 85 2.94 7.25 4.26
N ASN A 86 2.99 7.37 2.92
CA ASN A 86 1.86 7.05 2.03
C ASN A 86 1.95 5.69 1.33
N GLN A 87 3.01 4.90 1.55
CA GLN A 87 3.28 3.75 0.71
C GLN A 87 2.28 2.60 0.90
N GLU A 88 1.79 2.39 2.13
CA GLU A 88 0.85 1.28 2.44
C GLU A 88 -0.52 1.50 1.77
N GLN A 89 -1.05 2.73 1.77
CA GLN A 89 -2.31 3.05 1.08
C GLN A 89 -2.18 3.02 -0.44
N GLY A 90 -1.05 3.52 -0.97
CA GLY A 90 -0.78 3.49 -2.41
C GLY A 90 -0.70 2.07 -2.97
N VAL A 91 -0.03 1.15 -2.25
CA VAL A 91 0.13 -0.24 -2.70
C VAL A 91 -1.21 -0.99 -2.74
N GLU A 92 -2.10 -0.76 -1.78
CA GLU A 92 -3.41 -1.43 -1.76
C GLU A 92 -4.34 -0.89 -2.86
N GLN A 93 -4.33 0.42 -3.11
CA GLN A 93 -5.05 1.05 -4.22
C GLN A 93 -4.53 0.57 -5.58
N GLU A 94 -3.21 0.60 -5.80
CA GLU A 94 -2.58 0.10 -7.02
C GLU A 94 -2.92 -1.38 -7.25
N HIS A 95 -2.92 -2.18 -6.19
CA HIS A 95 -3.29 -3.59 -6.27
C HIS A 95 -4.77 -3.77 -6.67
N GLU A 96 -5.68 -2.98 -6.11
CA GLU A 96 -7.10 -3.01 -6.48
C GLU A 96 -7.32 -2.60 -7.95
N GLU A 97 -6.66 -1.54 -8.40
CA GLU A 97 -6.69 -1.09 -9.81
C GLU A 97 -6.18 -2.18 -10.76
N ILE A 98 -5.09 -2.88 -10.40
CA ILE A 98 -4.57 -4.01 -11.19
C ILE A 98 -5.61 -5.14 -11.25
N LEU A 99 -6.28 -5.46 -10.14
CA LEU A 99 -7.32 -6.49 -10.12
C LEU A 99 -8.53 -6.10 -10.96
N GLN A 100 -8.95 -4.83 -10.91
CA GLN A 100 -10.03 -4.32 -11.75
C GLN A 100 -9.68 -4.39 -13.23
N LEU A 101 -8.46 -3.97 -13.61
CA LEU A 101 -7.98 -4.07 -14.98
C LEU A 101 -7.98 -5.52 -15.48
N ARG A 102 -7.57 -6.48 -14.65
CA ARG A 102 -7.63 -7.91 -15.00
C ARG A 102 -9.05 -8.39 -15.26
N LYS A 103 -10.03 -7.96 -14.47
CA LYS A 103 -11.45 -8.28 -14.71
C LYS A 103 -11.91 -7.77 -16.08
N PHE A 104 -11.65 -6.49 -16.38
CA PHE A 104 -12.01 -5.89 -17.67
C PHE A 104 -11.33 -6.58 -18.85
N ARG A 105 -10.05 -6.97 -18.72
CA ARG A 105 -9.34 -7.70 -19.78
C ARG A 105 -9.92 -9.09 -20.02
N VAL A 106 -10.33 -9.81 -18.97
CA VAL A 106 -11.03 -11.09 -19.13
C VAL A 106 -12.36 -10.89 -19.84
N GLN A 107 -13.17 -9.92 -19.42
CA GLN A 107 -14.46 -9.62 -20.06
C GLN A 107 -14.29 -9.27 -21.54
N GLU A 108 -13.36 -8.37 -21.86
CA GLU A 108 -13.03 -7.98 -23.24
C GLU A 108 -12.59 -9.19 -24.08
N ALA A 109 -11.72 -10.05 -23.53
CA ALA A 109 -11.21 -11.21 -24.24
C ALA A 109 -12.31 -12.27 -24.46
N VAL A 110 -13.21 -12.47 -23.47
CA VAL A 110 -14.37 -13.36 -23.61
C VAL A 110 -15.26 -12.88 -24.76
N VAL A 111 -15.61 -11.59 -24.81
CA VAL A 111 -16.46 -11.01 -25.87
C VAL A 111 -15.77 -11.01 -27.25
N LYS A 112 -14.44 -10.97 -27.30
CA LYS A 112 -13.68 -11.06 -28.56
C LYS A 112 -13.58 -12.48 -29.11
N ILE A 113 -13.60 -13.49 -28.24
CA ILE A 113 -13.49 -14.89 -28.66
C ILE A 113 -14.88 -15.38 -29.07
N ASN A 114 -15.06 -15.59 -30.38
CA ASN A 114 -16.30 -16.08 -30.94
C ASN A 114 -16.58 -17.54 -30.51
N GLU A 115 -17.80 -17.84 -30.06
CA GLU A 115 -18.13 -18.97 -29.18
C GLU A 115 -18.35 -20.33 -29.86
N ASN A 116 -17.63 -20.62 -30.96
CA ASN A 116 -17.86 -21.85 -31.73
C ASN A 116 -16.76 -22.92 -31.59
N LYS A 117 -16.03 -22.97 -30.47
CA LYS A 117 -14.93 -23.95 -30.32
C LYS A 117 -14.88 -24.62 -28.94
N LYS A 118 -14.62 -25.93 -28.95
CA LYS A 118 -14.23 -26.76 -27.79
C LYS A 118 -12.95 -26.26 -27.07
N THR A 119 -12.25 -25.29 -27.64
CA THR A 119 -10.95 -24.74 -27.18
C THR A 119 -11.05 -23.32 -26.57
N PHE A 120 -12.25 -22.86 -26.19
CA PHE A 120 -12.50 -21.51 -25.67
C PHE A 120 -11.53 -21.10 -24.53
N TYR A 121 -11.35 -21.97 -23.54
CA TYR A 121 -10.47 -21.67 -22.39
C TYR A 121 -8.99 -21.53 -22.77
N SER A 122 -8.48 -22.39 -23.67
CA SER A 122 -7.08 -22.27 -24.12
C SER A 122 -6.85 -21.01 -24.94
N GLU A 123 -7.82 -20.64 -25.78
CA GLU A 123 -7.77 -19.41 -26.60
C GLU A 123 -7.79 -18.16 -25.70
N LEU A 124 -8.61 -18.17 -24.64
CA LEU A 124 -8.66 -17.09 -23.65
C LEU A 124 -7.33 -16.91 -22.91
N VAL A 125 -6.71 -18.02 -22.50
CA VAL A 125 -5.38 -17.99 -21.87
C VAL A 125 -4.33 -17.48 -22.86
N ASP A 126 -4.40 -17.89 -24.13
CA ASP A 126 -3.47 -17.44 -25.16
C ASP A 126 -3.57 -15.94 -25.49
N VAL A 127 -4.78 -15.37 -25.45
CA VAL A 127 -4.99 -13.92 -25.64
C VAL A 127 -4.44 -13.12 -24.45
N LEU A 128 -4.60 -13.64 -23.23
CA LEU A 128 -4.24 -12.91 -22.01
C LEU A 128 -2.79 -13.13 -21.56
N LYS A 129 -2.08 -14.15 -22.06
CA LYS A 129 -0.75 -14.58 -21.56
C LYS A 129 0.32 -13.49 -21.54
N ASN A 130 0.25 -12.52 -22.47
CA ASN A 130 1.21 -11.41 -22.52
C ASN A 130 0.95 -10.34 -21.44
N MET A 131 -0.22 -10.35 -20.80
CA MET A 131 -0.58 -9.43 -19.71
C MET A 131 -0.56 -10.14 -18.35
N PHE A 132 -1.20 -11.32 -18.25
CA PHE A 132 -1.22 -12.13 -17.02
C PHE A 132 -1.77 -13.54 -17.31
N LEU A 133 -1.58 -14.47 -16.36
CA LEU A 133 -2.21 -15.78 -16.40
C LEU A 133 -3.53 -15.76 -15.61
N PRO A 134 -4.70 -15.78 -16.27
CA PRO A 134 -5.99 -15.73 -15.57
C PRO A 134 -6.25 -17.04 -14.80
N SER A 135 -6.77 -16.93 -13.58
CA SER A 135 -7.22 -18.10 -12.82
C SER A 135 -8.56 -18.61 -13.32
N ARG A 136 -8.84 -19.91 -13.19
CA ARG A 136 -10.15 -20.48 -13.57
C ARG A 136 -11.32 -19.83 -12.83
N LYS A 137 -11.09 -19.47 -11.56
CA LYS A 137 -12.08 -18.76 -10.73
C LYS A 137 -12.43 -17.40 -11.33
N LEU A 138 -11.42 -16.60 -11.69
CA LEU A 138 -11.63 -15.28 -12.29
C LEU A 138 -12.41 -15.39 -13.62
N ILE A 139 -12.04 -16.35 -14.48
CA ILE A 139 -12.73 -16.57 -15.76
C ILE A 139 -14.20 -16.91 -15.52
N LYS A 140 -14.50 -17.84 -14.61
CA LYS A 140 -15.87 -18.25 -14.29
C LYS A 140 -16.71 -17.09 -13.76
N GLU A 141 -16.18 -16.31 -12.82
CA GLU A 141 -16.86 -15.14 -12.27
C GLU A 141 -17.17 -14.09 -13.36
N GLN A 142 -16.25 -13.86 -14.30
CA GLN A 142 -16.49 -12.90 -15.37
C GLN A 142 -17.49 -13.41 -16.43
N ILE A 143 -17.51 -14.71 -16.72
CA ILE A 143 -18.53 -15.30 -17.61
C ILE A 143 -19.92 -15.22 -16.96
N GLU A 144 -20.04 -15.55 -15.67
CA GLU A 144 -21.30 -15.42 -14.92
C GLU A 144 -21.79 -13.98 -14.92
N TRP A 145 -20.89 -13.01 -14.68
CA TRP A 145 -21.21 -11.59 -14.78
C TRP A 145 -21.68 -11.17 -16.18
N LEU A 146 -21.03 -11.65 -17.25
CA LEU A 146 -21.45 -11.35 -18.63
C LEU A 146 -22.82 -11.94 -18.98
N ILE A 147 -23.17 -13.10 -18.40
CA ILE A 147 -24.50 -13.70 -18.54
C ILE A 147 -25.55 -12.86 -17.80
N GLU A 148 -25.24 -12.42 -16.56
CA GLU A 148 -26.12 -11.56 -15.77
C GLU A 148 -26.39 -10.21 -16.48
N GLN A 149 -25.36 -9.63 -17.10
CA GLN A 149 -25.46 -8.41 -17.88
C GLN A 149 -26.06 -8.60 -19.28
N LYS A 150 -26.47 -9.83 -19.65
CA LYS A 150 -27.08 -10.19 -20.93
C LYS A 150 -26.19 -9.93 -22.16
N PHE A 151 -24.87 -9.96 -21.99
CA PHE A 151 -23.95 -10.03 -23.13
C PHE A 151 -23.85 -11.46 -23.68
N LEU A 152 -24.00 -12.46 -22.81
CA LEU A 152 -23.90 -13.88 -23.12
C LEU A 152 -25.13 -14.65 -22.60
N GLY A 153 -25.48 -15.73 -23.28
CA GLY A 153 -26.45 -16.74 -22.88
C GLY A 153 -25.78 -18.10 -22.81
N ARG A 154 -26.35 -19.03 -22.04
CA ARG A 154 -25.94 -20.44 -22.09
C ARG A 154 -26.75 -21.15 -23.17
N ASP A 155 -26.10 -21.99 -23.95
CA ASP A 155 -26.79 -22.86 -24.89
C ASP A 155 -27.70 -23.84 -24.11
N PRO A 156 -28.95 -24.05 -24.54
CA PRO A 156 -29.89 -24.94 -23.85
C PRO A 156 -29.51 -26.43 -23.96
N VAL A 157 -28.65 -26.80 -24.91
CA VAL A 157 -28.19 -28.18 -25.18
C VAL A 157 -26.84 -28.45 -24.53
N ASP A 158 -25.91 -27.49 -24.55
CA ASP A 158 -24.58 -27.63 -23.94
C ASP A 158 -24.27 -26.46 -23.01
N MET A 159 -24.23 -26.72 -21.69
CA MET A 159 -23.91 -25.72 -20.68
C MET A 159 -22.49 -25.13 -20.79
N ASN A 160 -21.59 -25.78 -21.54
CA ASN A 160 -20.24 -25.26 -21.81
C ASN A 160 -20.17 -24.43 -23.08
N THR A 161 -21.26 -24.37 -23.85
CA THR A 161 -21.39 -23.51 -25.01
C THR A 161 -22.15 -22.27 -24.58
N PHE A 162 -21.59 -21.13 -24.98
CA PHE A 162 -22.14 -19.82 -24.71
C PHE A 162 -22.59 -19.22 -26.05
N VAL A 163 -23.59 -18.35 -26.03
CA VAL A 163 -24.10 -17.68 -27.23
C VAL A 163 -24.28 -16.19 -26.95
N TYR A 164 -23.79 -15.34 -27.85
CA TYR A 164 -24.02 -13.90 -27.78
C TYR A 164 -25.52 -13.56 -27.85
N ILE A 165 -26.00 -12.79 -26.87
CA ILE A 165 -27.36 -12.25 -26.89
C ILE A 165 -27.30 -10.95 -27.69
N THR A 166 -28.08 -10.88 -28.77
CA THR A 166 -28.26 -9.67 -29.60
C THR A 166 -29.47 -8.89 -29.11
#